data_AF-A0A5E4R0V5-F1
#
_entry.id   AF-A0A5E4R0V5-F1
#
_cell.length_a   1.000
_cell.length_b   1.000
_cell.length_c   1.000
_cell.angle_alpha   90.00
_cell.angle_beta   90.00
_cell.angle_gamma   90.00
#
_symmetry.space_group_name_H-M   'P 1'
#
loop_
_entity.id
_entity.type
_entity.pdbx_description
1 polymer ?
#
loop_
_entity_poly.entity_id
_entity_poly.type
_entity_poly.pdbx_seq_one_letter_code
_entity_poly.pdbx_strand_id
1 'polypeptide(L)'
;MPEEEAFAVLVKIMQHHRMRDMFKPSMAELGLCMFQLDSLIQELLPDLHAHFQAQNFNTTIYASRWFLTLFTTTLSLPLSCRIMDVFLSEGIEIVFKISLALLTMGKNDLFSLDMENMLKELPAKVEENAEEFMNLAYSIKVNQKRMKKLEKEYTVIKTKEQGDVAVLRCLRQENRLLKQRVELLEKESSALAERLVRGQVDRAEGEEETFALAREVQALRRANMDAQQRLAVAQDEIRSLEMTIAENNSRQSSLEGIENSTKGEELARCLQRELVRARLDAAEKEVTERELAARINELENENKMLRKQRVDNNVAHLQDELIAVKLREAEANLSLKDLRKQVSELSEAWQRHLQKLLRAWEGRGNDTKLEEELMSCRIREVEALTELKELRLKEMELHTQVQVSTNQLRRQDEELRELRESLDNALQRERALQSRQREFQHKYNDLESKAKYESMQANIKNMEVAQRIAELENEVSEYKLKNEVMATEGELRNNMDSDTERVREMQEQMTELKAEIMRLEAWKARAMGLTLSRSISVEDDLEEDDKLRLTLRRESSTSLDLNKT
;
A
#
# COMPACT_ATOMS: atom_id res chain seq x y z
N MET A 1 3.46 -2.94 -66.93
CA MET A 1 2.31 -3.38 -66.11
C MET A 1 1.61 -2.14 -65.59
N PRO A 2 0.30 -1.95 -65.85
CA PRO A 2 -0.51 -0.90 -65.25
C PRO A 2 -0.53 -0.96 -63.71
N GLU A 3 -0.89 0.14 -63.06
CA GLU A 3 -0.89 0.27 -61.59
C GLU A 3 -1.78 -0.77 -60.90
N GLU A 4 -3.01 -0.98 -61.40
CA GLU A 4 -3.97 -1.92 -60.81
C GLU A 4 -3.45 -3.38 -60.86
N GLU A 5 -2.84 -3.76 -61.98
CA GLU A 5 -2.23 -5.08 -62.14
C GLU A 5 -1.00 -5.23 -61.23
N ALA A 6 -0.17 -4.18 -61.10
CA ALA A 6 0.99 -4.19 -60.21
C ALA A 6 0.57 -4.35 -58.75
N PHE A 7 -0.50 -3.67 -58.32
CA PHE A 7 -1.07 -3.85 -56.99
C PHE A 7 -1.61 -5.28 -56.81
N ALA A 8 -2.33 -5.82 -57.79
CA ALA A 8 -2.84 -7.20 -57.72
C ALA A 8 -1.71 -8.23 -57.58
N VAL A 9 -0.63 -8.08 -58.35
CA VAL A 9 0.57 -8.93 -58.27
C VAL A 9 1.25 -8.77 -56.91
N LEU A 10 1.40 -7.54 -56.40
CA LEU A 10 1.97 -7.29 -55.08
C LEU A 10 1.16 -7.98 -53.97
N VAL A 11 -0.17 -7.90 -54.02
CA VAL A 11 -1.04 -8.61 -53.06
C VAL A 11 -0.81 -10.13 -53.14
N LYS A 12 -0.67 -10.68 -54.35
CA LYS A 12 -0.37 -12.11 -54.53
C LYS A 12 1.01 -12.49 -53.98
N ILE A 13 2.04 -11.68 -54.21
CA ILE A 13 3.37 -11.88 -53.61
C ILE A 13 3.30 -11.86 -52.08
N MET A 14 2.60 -10.88 -51.52
CA MET A 14 2.49 -10.73 -50.07
C MET A 14 1.74 -11.88 -49.40
N GLN A 15 0.71 -12.43 -50.06
CA GLN A 15 -0.14 -13.49 -49.51
C GLN A 15 0.34 -14.91 -49.88
N HIS A 16 0.53 -15.21 -51.17
CA HIS A 16 0.81 -16.56 -51.67
C HIS A 16 2.28 -16.94 -51.51
N HIS A 17 3.21 -16.01 -51.77
CA HIS A 17 4.64 -16.23 -51.53
C HIS A 17 5.05 -15.92 -50.08
N ARG A 18 4.09 -15.65 -49.20
CA ARG A 18 4.26 -15.40 -47.76
C ARG A 18 5.24 -14.27 -47.39
N MET A 19 5.55 -13.36 -48.33
CA MET A 19 6.45 -12.23 -48.07
C MET A 19 5.97 -11.36 -46.89
N ARG A 20 4.64 -11.24 -46.69
CA ARG A 20 4.06 -10.48 -45.58
C ARG A 20 4.52 -10.95 -44.20
N ASP A 21 4.80 -12.25 -44.04
CA ASP A 21 5.22 -12.81 -42.74
C ASP A 21 6.57 -12.25 -42.29
N MET A 22 7.44 -11.87 -43.23
CA MET A 22 8.72 -11.21 -42.93
C MET A 22 8.58 -9.75 -42.48
N PHE A 23 7.44 -9.09 -42.73
CA PHE A 23 7.18 -7.70 -42.34
C PHE A 23 6.34 -7.55 -41.07
N LYS A 24 5.96 -8.66 -40.43
CA LYS A 24 5.21 -8.61 -39.16
C LYS A 24 6.08 -7.95 -38.07
N PRO A 25 5.50 -7.25 -37.08
CA PRO A 25 6.27 -6.52 -36.06
C PRO A 25 7.32 -7.33 -35.31
N SER A 26 7.10 -8.64 -35.12
CA SER A 26 8.07 -9.54 -34.48
C SER A 26 9.26 -9.90 -35.37
N MET A 27 9.17 -9.66 -36.68
CA MET A 27 10.14 -10.07 -37.70
C MET A 27 10.53 -11.56 -37.59
N ALA A 28 9.61 -12.40 -37.10
CA ALA A 28 9.91 -13.79 -36.75
C ALA A 28 10.33 -14.63 -37.97
N GLU A 29 9.63 -14.47 -39.10
CA GLU A 29 9.95 -15.17 -40.34
C GLU A 29 11.29 -14.69 -40.90
N LEU A 30 11.57 -13.38 -40.84
CA LEU A 30 12.86 -12.84 -41.26
C LEU A 30 14.00 -13.41 -40.40
N GLY A 31 13.82 -13.44 -39.07
CA GLY A 31 14.79 -14.02 -38.15
C GLY A 31 15.05 -15.50 -38.41
N LEU A 32 14.02 -16.27 -38.78
CA LEU A 32 14.16 -17.64 -39.23
C LEU A 32 15.01 -17.73 -40.51
N CYS A 33 14.72 -16.89 -41.52
CA CYS A 33 15.51 -16.86 -42.75
C CYS A 33 16.97 -16.49 -42.48
N MET A 34 17.25 -15.54 -41.57
CA MET A 34 18.63 -15.21 -41.20
C MET A 34 19.35 -16.41 -40.56
N PHE A 35 18.68 -17.12 -39.65
CA PHE A 35 19.23 -18.34 -39.02
C PHE A 35 19.51 -19.45 -40.03
N GLN A 36 18.57 -19.66 -40.97
CA GLN A 36 18.73 -20.63 -42.04
C GLN A 36 19.89 -20.27 -42.97
N LEU A 37 19.98 -19.01 -43.39
CA LEU A 37 21.07 -18.53 -44.23
C LEU A 37 22.41 -18.68 -43.51
N ASP A 38 22.49 -18.27 -42.26
CA ASP A 38 23.70 -18.38 -41.44
C ASP A 38 24.21 -19.83 -41.34
N SER A 39 23.28 -20.77 -41.11
CA SER A 39 23.58 -22.20 -41.10
C SER A 39 24.03 -22.73 -42.46
N LEU A 40 23.43 -22.26 -43.55
CA LEU A 40 23.84 -22.64 -44.91
C LEU A 40 25.24 -22.08 -45.26
N ILE A 41 25.57 -20.87 -44.81
CA ILE A 41 26.91 -20.29 -44.97
C ILE A 41 27.92 -21.12 -44.17
N GLN A 42 27.58 -21.53 -42.94
CA GLN A 42 28.44 -22.41 -42.15
C GLN A 42 28.73 -23.75 -42.85
N GLU A 43 27.74 -24.33 -43.53
CA GLU A 43 27.87 -25.61 -44.25
C GLU A 43 28.63 -25.47 -45.58
N LEU A 44 28.34 -24.44 -46.37
CA LEU A 44 28.85 -24.29 -47.75
C LEU A 44 30.11 -23.43 -47.85
N LEU A 45 30.28 -22.46 -46.94
CA LEU A 45 31.36 -21.47 -46.92
C LEU A 45 31.95 -21.34 -45.49
N PRO A 46 32.47 -22.44 -44.89
CA PRO A 46 32.87 -22.47 -43.49
C PRO A 46 33.95 -21.45 -43.13
N ASP A 47 34.94 -21.24 -44.02
CA ASP A 47 36.00 -20.25 -43.81
C ASP A 47 35.44 -18.82 -43.71
N LEU A 48 34.46 -18.52 -44.56
CA LEU A 48 33.81 -17.21 -44.59
C LEU A 48 32.92 -17.03 -43.36
N HIS A 49 32.20 -18.07 -42.97
CA HIS A 49 31.42 -18.06 -41.73
C HIS A 49 32.31 -17.80 -40.51
N ALA A 50 33.44 -18.50 -40.39
CA ALA A 50 34.39 -18.30 -39.29
C ALA A 50 34.94 -16.87 -39.29
N HIS A 51 35.25 -16.31 -40.46
CA HIS A 51 35.66 -14.90 -40.58
C HIS A 51 34.57 -13.93 -40.13
N PHE A 52 33.31 -14.13 -40.56
CA PHE A 52 32.18 -13.31 -40.13
C PHE A 52 31.94 -13.41 -38.62
N GLN A 53 32.07 -14.59 -38.01
CA GLN A 53 31.98 -14.76 -36.56
C GLN A 53 33.09 -14.01 -35.83
N ALA A 54 34.34 -14.08 -36.31
CA ALA A 54 35.47 -13.36 -35.72
C ALA A 54 35.29 -11.83 -35.75
N GLN A 55 34.65 -11.31 -36.80
CA GLN A 55 34.34 -9.89 -36.97
C GLN A 55 33.00 -9.47 -36.35
N ASN A 56 32.26 -10.39 -35.69
CA ASN A 56 30.90 -10.17 -35.18
C ASN A 56 29.89 -9.71 -36.26
N PHE A 57 30.07 -10.17 -37.50
CA PHE A 57 29.16 -9.88 -38.60
C PHE A 57 27.95 -10.80 -38.55
N ASN A 58 26.91 -10.36 -37.85
CA ASN A 58 25.65 -11.11 -37.82
C ASN A 58 24.96 -11.04 -39.18
N THR A 59 24.52 -12.19 -39.69
CA THR A 59 23.80 -12.35 -40.97
C THR A 59 22.62 -11.39 -41.12
N THR A 60 21.94 -11.05 -40.02
CA THR A 60 20.83 -10.08 -40.01
C THR A 60 21.23 -8.69 -40.51
N ILE A 61 22.48 -8.26 -40.28
CA ILE A 61 22.92 -6.89 -40.54
C ILE A 61 23.03 -6.62 -42.04
N TYR A 62 23.59 -7.55 -42.81
CA TYR A 62 23.80 -7.39 -44.25
C TYR A 62 22.68 -8.03 -45.10
N ALA A 63 22.14 -9.19 -44.68
CA ALA A 63 21.21 -9.95 -45.52
C ALA A 63 19.74 -9.55 -45.36
N SER A 64 19.35 -8.83 -44.28
CA SER A 64 17.96 -8.44 -44.06
C SER A 64 17.35 -7.69 -45.26
N ARG A 65 18.11 -6.77 -45.88
CA ARG A 65 17.66 -6.05 -47.07
C ARG A 65 17.44 -6.97 -48.26
N TRP A 66 18.29 -7.97 -48.46
CA TRP A 66 18.19 -8.92 -49.59
C TRP A 66 16.83 -9.65 -49.59
N PHE A 67 16.39 -10.10 -48.42
CA PHE A 67 15.11 -10.81 -48.26
C PHE A 67 13.92 -9.87 -48.34
N LEU A 68 13.97 -8.70 -47.69
CA LEU A 68 12.84 -7.78 -47.65
C LEU A 68 12.57 -7.10 -48.99
N THR A 69 13.62 -6.83 -49.78
CA THR A 69 13.48 -6.09 -51.04
C THR A 69 13.67 -6.96 -52.28
N LEU A 70 13.84 -8.28 -52.13
CA LEU A 70 14.16 -9.20 -53.23
C LEU A 70 15.32 -8.66 -54.09
N PHE A 71 16.36 -8.15 -53.42
CA PHE A 71 17.55 -7.54 -54.01
C PHE A 71 17.34 -6.28 -54.87
N THR A 72 16.14 -5.72 -54.96
CA THR A 72 15.84 -4.50 -55.75
C THR A 72 16.59 -3.26 -55.28
N THR A 73 17.02 -3.23 -54.01
CA THR A 73 17.80 -2.11 -53.46
C THR A 73 19.30 -2.33 -53.50
N THR A 74 19.76 -3.54 -53.85
CA THR A 74 21.18 -3.91 -53.79
C THR A 74 21.78 -4.19 -55.15
N LEU A 75 20.99 -4.65 -56.12
CA LEU A 75 21.44 -4.98 -57.48
C LEU A 75 20.73 -4.08 -58.48
N SER A 76 21.29 -3.94 -59.69
CA SER A 76 20.65 -3.24 -60.79
C SER A 76 19.27 -3.82 -61.13
N LEU A 77 18.37 -2.93 -61.56
CA LEU A 77 16.99 -3.27 -61.90
C LEU A 77 16.87 -4.47 -62.87
N PRO A 78 17.66 -4.60 -63.95
CA PRO A 78 17.58 -5.76 -64.85
C PRO A 78 17.84 -7.08 -64.13
N LEU A 79 18.82 -7.12 -63.22
CA LEU A 79 19.16 -8.33 -62.48
C LEU A 79 18.11 -8.64 -61.41
N SER A 80 17.64 -7.62 -60.69
CA SER A 80 16.54 -7.77 -59.73
C SER A 80 15.25 -8.26 -60.41
N CYS A 81 14.94 -7.80 -61.64
CA CYS A 81 13.82 -8.32 -62.42
C CYS A 81 13.99 -9.82 -62.73
N ARG A 82 15.19 -10.27 -63.14
CA ARG A 82 15.45 -11.70 -63.35
C ARG A 82 15.28 -12.52 -62.08
N ILE A 83 15.73 -12.00 -60.94
CA ILE A 83 15.53 -12.65 -59.63
C ILE A 83 14.03 -12.73 -59.31
N MET A 84 13.28 -11.66 -59.59
CA MET A 84 11.83 -11.60 -59.38
C MET A 84 11.09 -12.63 -60.25
N ASP A 85 11.49 -12.80 -61.52
CA ASP A 85 10.89 -13.79 -62.43
C ASP A 85 11.01 -15.21 -61.84
N VAL A 86 12.19 -15.55 -61.33
CA VAL A 86 12.44 -16.86 -60.70
C VAL A 86 11.72 -16.96 -59.37
N PHE A 87 11.70 -15.90 -58.57
CA PHE A 87 10.99 -15.87 -57.29
C PHE A 87 9.49 -16.12 -57.46
N LEU A 88 8.87 -15.57 -58.50
CA LEU A 88 7.46 -15.83 -58.82
C LEU A 88 7.20 -17.29 -59.22
N SER A 89 8.21 -17.99 -59.75
CA SER A 89 8.10 -19.40 -60.15
C SER A 89 8.44 -20.38 -59.01
N GLU A 90 9.58 -20.19 -58.34
CA GLU A 90 10.15 -21.11 -57.35
C GLU A 90 9.89 -20.70 -55.89
N GLY A 91 9.47 -19.46 -55.65
CA GLY A 91 9.25 -18.92 -54.30
C GLY A 91 10.54 -18.51 -53.59
N ILE A 92 10.48 -18.45 -52.25
CA ILE A 92 11.54 -17.88 -51.41
C ILE A 92 12.88 -18.63 -51.48
N GLU A 93 12.90 -19.87 -51.95
CA GLU A 93 14.12 -20.68 -52.05
C GLU A 93 15.19 -20.01 -52.92
N ILE A 94 14.78 -19.30 -53.99
CA ILE A 94 15.72 -18.59 -54.85
C ILE A 94 16.48 -17.49 -54.09
N VAL A 95 15.84 -16.85 -53.09
CA VAL A 95 16.48 -15.77 -52.32
C VAL A 95 17.66 -16.31 -51.53
N PHE A 96 17.56 -17.53 -50.99
CA PHE A 96 18.70 -18.21 -50.36
C PHE A 96 19.79 -18.56 -51.36
N LYS A 97 19.44 -19.11 -52.53
CA LYS A 97 20.40 -19.45 -53.60
C LYS A 97 21.17 -18.22 -54.09
N ILE A 98 20.48 -17.12 -54.33
CA ILE A 98 21.04 -15.84 -54.76
C ILE A 98 21.94 -15.26 -53.67
N SER A 99 21.52 -15.32 -52.40
CA SER A 99 22.36 -14.87 -51.26
C SER A 99 23.67 -15.65 -51.17
N LEU A 100 23.61 -16.98 -51.32
CA LEU A 100 24.78 -17.84 -51.29
C LEU A 100 25.68 -17.64 -52.51
N ALA A 101 25.11 -17.47 -53.70
CA ALA A 101 25.87 -17.16 -54.91
C ALA A 101 26.61 -15.82 -54.79
N LEU A 102 25.95 -14.81 -54.21
CA LEU A 102 26.53 -13.48 -53.99
C LEU A 102 27.76 -13.58 -53.08
N LEU A 103 27.62 -14.28 -51.95
CA LEU A 103 28.74 -14.52 -51.03
C LEU A 103 29.83 -15.39 -51.65
N THR A 104 29.47 -16.35 -52.51
CA THR A 104 30.44 -17.24 -53.16
C THR A 104 31.29 -16.49 -54.18
N MET A 105 30.69 -15.63 -55.01
CA MET A 105 31.44 -14.79 -55.95
C MET A 105 32.34 -13.77 -55.26
N GLY A 106 31.88 -13.21 -54.13
CA GLY A 106 32.67 -12.27 -53.33
C GLY A 106 33.73 -12.91 -52.45
N LYS A 107 33.72 -14.23 -52.24
CA LYS A 107 34.47 -14.94 -51.16
C LYS A 107 35.91 -14.45 -51.00
N ASN A 108 36.65 -14.29 -52.09
CA ASN A 108 38.07 -13.94 -52.06
C ASN A 108 38.33 -12.53 -51.50
N ASP A 109 37.44 -11.59 -51.78
CA ASP A 109 37.55 -10.20 -51.34
C ASP A 109 36.97 -10.00 -49.94
N LEU A 110 35.97 -10.81 -49.58
CA LEU A 110 35.32 -10.71 -48.27
C LEU A 110 36.24 -11.00 -47.08
N PHE A 111 37.38 -11.66 -47.29
CA PHE A 111 38.37 -11.89 -46.23
C PHE A 111 39.17 -10.64 -45.85
N SER A 112 39.23 -9.64 -46.72
CA SER A 112 40.01 -8.41 -46.53
C SER A 112 39.14 -7.15 -46.41
N LEU A 113 37.82 -7.27 -46.59
CA LEU A 113 36.89 -6.15 -46.57
C LEU A 113 36.11 -6.09 -45.26
N ASP A 114 36.00 -4.88 -44.71
CA ASP A 114 35.05 -4.57 -43.65
C ASP A 114 33.61 -4.59 -44.19
N MET A 115 32.62 -4.75 -43.31
CA MET A 115 31.20 -4.95 -43.67
C MET A 115 30.64 -3.89 -44.63
N GLU A 116 30.99 -2.61 -44.42
CA GLU A 116 30.50 -1.52 -45.26
C GLU A 116 31.04 -1.62 -46.70
N ASN A 117 32.31 -2.00 -46.84
CA ASN A 117 32.95 -2.16 -48.14
C ASN A 117 32.46 -3.44 -48.83
N MET A 118 32.27 -4.53 -48.08
CA MET A 118 31.59 -5.73 -48.56
C MET A 118 30.25 -5.40 -49.24
N LEU A 119 29.40 -4.61 -48.58
CA LEU A 119 28.07 -4.27 -49.09
C LEU A 119 28.11 -3.41 -50.38
N LYS A 120 29.22 -2.71 -50.64
CA LYS A 120 29.42 -1.89 -51.85
C LYS A 120 30.07 -2.67 -53.00
N GLU A 121 31.06 -3.51 -52.71
CA GLU A 121 31.85 -4.24 -53.72
C GLU A 121 31.13 -5.48 -54.27
N LEU A 122 30.32 -6.15 -53.44
CA LEU A 122 29.57 -7.35 -53.84
C LEU A 122 28.62 -7.12 -55.04
N PRO A 123 27.76 -6.08 -55.03
CA PRO A 123 26.92 -5.75 -56.17
C PRO A 123 27.70 -5.50 -57.47
N ALA A 124 28.78 -4.70 -57.40
CA ALA A 124 29.54 -4.31 -58.58
C ALA A 124 30.13 -5.53 -59.32
N LYS A 125 30.71 -6.48 -58.57
CA LYS A 125 31.25 -7.74 -59.14
C LYS A 125 30.19 -8.62 -59.79
N VAL A 126 29.01 -8.67 -59.19
CA VAL A 126 27.90 -9.46 -59.72
C VAL A 126 27.32 -8.82 -60.98
N GLU A 127 27.33 -7.50 -61.08
CA GLU A 127 26.87 -6.79 -62.28
C GLU A 127 27.80 -6.98 -63.47
N GLU A 128 29.11 -7.10 -63.25
CA GLU A 128 30.07 -7.41 -64.32
C GLU A 128 29.84 -8.80 -64.94
N ASN A 129 29.46 -9.79 -64.12
CA ASN A 129 29.30 -11.19 -64.53
C ASN A 129 27.91 -11.76 -64.18
N ALA A 130 26.84 -11.05 -64.57
CA ALA A 130 25.47 -11.38 -64.20
C ALA A 130 24.99 -12.77 -64.67
N GLU A 131 25.48 -13.27 -65.82
CA GLU A 131 25.13 -14.61 -66.31
C GLU A 131 25.78 -15.72 -65.47
N GLU A 132 27.06 -15.57 -65.17
CA GLU A 132 27.79 -16.50 -64.31
C GLU A 132 27.18 -16.54 -62.90
N PHE A 133 26.81 -15.37 -62.37
CA PHE A 133 26.11 -15.25 -61.09
C PHE A 133 24.79 -16.03 -61.07
N MET A 134 23.93 -15.84 -62.07
CA MET A 134 22.64 -16.54 -62.12
C MET A 134 22.85 -18.04 -62.31
N ASN A 135 23.79 -18.47 -63.15
CA ASN A 135 24.12 -19.88 -63.34
C ASN A 135 24.65 -20.52 -62.04
N LEU A 136 25.50 -19.80 -61.32
CA LEU A 136 25.99 -20.23 -60.01
C LEU A 136 24.82 -20.40 -59.02
N ALA A 137 23.91 -19.43 -58.94
CA ALA A 137 22.74 -19.51 -58.07
C ALA A 137 21.87 -20.74 -58.39
N TYR A 138 21.63 -21.05 -59.67
CA TYR A 138 20.87 -22.24 -60.06
C TYR A 138 21.59 -23.56 -59.73
N SER A 139 22.91 -23.56 -59.73
CA SER A 139 23.71 -24.75 -59.39
C SER A 139 23.65 -25.09 -57.89
N ILE A 140 23.36 -24.11 -57.03
CA ILE A 140 23.28 -24.27 -55.57
C ILE A 140 21.99 -25.03 -55.21
N LYS A 141 22.16 -26.21 -54.61
CA LYS A 141 21.05 -27.06 -54.17
C LYS A 141 20.72 -26.80 -52.71
N VAL A 142 19.55 -26.23 -52.43
CA VAL A 142 19.04 -26.04 -51.07
C VAL A 142 18.14 -27.23 -50.70
N ASN A 143 18.55 -28.02 -49.70
CA ASN A 143 17.80 -29.21 -49.30
C ASN A 143 16.58 -28.86 -48.44
N GLN A 144 15.37 -29.07 -48.97
CA GLN A 144 14.11 -28.77 -48.26
C GLN A 144 13.97 -29.51 -46.91
N LYS A 145 14.47 -30.75 -46.78
CA LYS A 145 14.44 -31.47 -45.49
C LYS A 145 15.34 -30.78 -44.46
N ARG A 146 16.50 -30.28 -44.89
CA ARG A 146 17.42 -29.53 -44.03
C ARG A 146 16.80 -28.21 -43.60
N MET A 147 16.18 -27.47 -44.52
CA MET A 147 15.47 -26.21 -44.22
C MET A 147 14.38 -26.40 -43.16
N LYS A 148 13.55 -27.45 -43.27
CA LYS A 148 12.55 -27.80 -42.26
C LYS A 148 13.16 -28.21 -40.92
N LYS A 149 14.34 -28.82 -40.92
CA LYS A 149 15.06 -29.16 -39.68
C LYS A 149 15.56 -27.88 -38.98
N LEU A 150 16.16 -26.96 -39.74
CA LEU A 150 16.63 -25.66 -39.24
C LEU A 150 15.47 -24.82 -38.70
N GLU A 151 14.30 -24.88 -39.33
CA GLU A 151 13.07 -24.25 -38.83
C GLU A 151 12.69 -24.78 -37.44
N LYS A 152 12.67 -26.10 -37.26
CA LYS A 152 12.40 -26.71 -35.95
C LYS A 152 13.45 -26.30 -34.92
N GLU A 153 14.73 -26.37 -35.28
CA GLU A 153 15.84 -25.95 -34.40
C GLU A 153 15.67 -24.48 -33.96
N TYR A 154 15.34 -23.58 -34.88
CA TYR A 154 15.08 -22.17 -34.59
C TYR A 154 13.87 -21.97 -33.65
N THR A 155 12.77 -22.68 -33.89
CA THR A 155 11.59 -22.58 -33.00
C THR A 155 11.89 -23.05 -31.58
N VAL A 156 12.72 -24.09 -31.41
CA VAL A 156 13.18 -24.54 -30.09
C VAL A 156 14.06 -23.49 -29.41
N ILE A 157 15.00 -22.88 -30.15
CA ILE A 157 15.84 -21.80 -29.63
C ILE A 157 14.98 -20.61 -29.19
N LYS A 158 14.03 -20.17 -30.02
CA LYS A 158 13.16 -19.02 -29.69
C LYS A 158 12.19 -19.28 -28.54
N THR A 159 11.63 -20.48 -28.43
CA THR A 159 10.78 -20.84 -27.28
C THR A 159 11.58 -20.89 -25.99
N LYS A 160 12.81 -21.42 -26.03
CA LYS A 160 13.73 -21.40 -24.89
C LYS A 160 14.09 -19.96 -24.48
N GLU A 161 14.51 -19.11 -25.43
CA GLU A 161 14.82 -17.70 -25.16
C GLU A 161 13.63 -16.95 -24.54
N GLN A 162 12.40 -17.19 -25.02
CA GLN A 162 11.20 -16.58 -24.44
C GLN A 162 10.95 -17.08 -23.01
N GLY A 163 11.19 -18.36 -22.74
CA GLY A 163 11.17 -18.93 -21.40
C GLY A 163 12.20 -18.27 -20.48
N ASP A 164 13.44 -18.13 -20.94
CA ASP A 164 14.53 -17.51 -20.19
C ASP A 164 14.22 -16.03 -19.88
N VAL A 165 13.67 -15.28 -20.84
CA VAL A 165 13.22 -13.89 -20.63
C VAL A 165 12.08 -13.81 -19.61
N ALA A 166 11.17 -14.77 -19.60
CA ALA A 166 10.09 -14.83 -18.61
C ALA A 166 10.64 -15.13 -17.20
N VAL A 167 11.54 -16.11 -17.07
CA VAL A 167 12.22 -16.44 -15.80
C VAL A 167 13.00 -15.23 -15.29
N LEU A 168 13.77 -14.57 -16.16
CA LEU A 168 14.55 -13.39 -15.81
C LEU A 168 13.67 -12.21 -15.35
N ARG A 169 12.45 -12.08 -15.89
CA ARG A 169 11.46 -11.11 -15.42
C ARG A 169 10.96 -11.44 -14.01
N CYS A 170 10.62 -12.70 -13.76
CA CYS A 170 10.20 -13.16 -12.43
C CYS A 170 11.31 -12.95 -11.39
N LEU A 171 12.55 -13.35 -11.71
CA LEU A 171 13.71 -13.15 -10.84
C LEU A 171 13.99 -11.68 -10.55
N ARG A 172 13.80 -10.78 -11.53
CA ARG A 172 13.93 -9.32 -11.32
C ARG A 172 12.85 -8.79 -10.37
N GLN A 173 11.62 -9.28 -10.47
CA GLN A 173 10.53 -8.91 -9.57
C GLN A 173 10.78 -9.41 -8.15
N GLU A 174 11.19 -10.67 -8.00
CA GLU A 174 11.52 -11.26 -6.71
C GLU A 174 12.70 -10.54 -6.04
N ASN A 175 13.77 -10.25 -6.78
CA ASN A 175 14.89 -9.44 -6.29
C ASN A 175 14.45 -8.05 -5.81
N ARG A 176 13.46 -7.43 -6.47
CA ARG A 176 12.92 -6.15 -6.02
C ARG A 176 12.20 -6.28 -4.67
N LEU A 177 11.41 -7.33 -4.48
CA LEU A 177 10.71 -7.60 -3.22
C LEU A 177 11.69 -7.95 -2.10
N LEU A 178 12.71 -8.75 -2.38
CA LEU A 178 13.76 -9.09 -1.42
C LEU A 178 14.53 -7.85 -0.97
N LYS A 179 14.90 -6.95 -1.89
CA LYS A 179 15.52 -5.66 -1.53
C LYS A 179 14.64 -4.83 -0.60
N GLN A 180 13.34 -4.71 -0.90
CA GLN A 180 12.39 -4.02 -0.02
C GLN A 180 12.31 -4.67 1.36
N ARG A 181 12.35 -6.01 1.43
CA ARG A 181 12.33 -6.73 2.71
C ARG A 181 13.60 -6.49 3.52
N VAL A 182 14.76 -6.48 2.87
CA VAL A 182 16.05 -6.15 3.51
C VAL A 182 16.01 -4.71 4.05
N GLU A 183 15.57 -3.73 3.26
CA GLU A 183 15.45 -2.33 3.71
C GLU A 183 14.52 -2.18 4.93
N LEU A 184 13.41 -2.94 4.97
CA LEU A 184 12.51 -2.92 6.14
C LEU A 184 13.17 -3.54 7.38
N LEU A 185 13.85 -4.68 7.22
CA LEU A 185 14.55 -5.34 8.32
C LEU A 185 15.72 -4.48 8.83
N GLU A 186 16.41 -3.77 7.97
CA GLU A 186 17.46 -2.81 8.36
C GLU A 186 16.88 -1.67 9.20
N LYS A 187 15.72 -1.11 8.80
CA LYS A 187 15.00 -0.08 9.59
C LYS A 187 14.51 -0.60 10.94
N GLU A 188 13.98 -1.82 10.98
CA GLU A 188 13.55 -2.46 12.23
C GLU A 188 14.75 -2.69 13.16
N SER A 189 15.86 -3.20 12.62
CA SER A 189 17.11 -3.41 13.34
C SER A 189 17.67 -2.11 13.91
N SER A 190 17.70 -1.03 13.10
CA SER A 190 18.17 0.28 13.57
C SER A 190 17.28 0.85 14.68
N ALA A 191 15.95 0.73 14.55
CA ALA A 191 15.01 1.17 15.57
C ALA A 191 15.15 0.37 16.88
N LEU A 192 15.40 -0.94 16.81
CA LEU A 192 15.68 -1.76 17.98
C LEU A 192 16.99 -1.37 18.66
N ALA A 193 18.04 -1.08 17.89
CA ALA A 193 19.31 -0.60 18.41
C ALA A 193 19.14 0.76 19.13
N GLU A 194 18.41 1.71 18.52
CA GLU A 194 18.10 3.00 19.14
C GLU A 194 17.33 2.84 20.46
N ARG A 195 16.34 1.95 20.50
CA ARG A 195 15.58 1.67 21.74
C ARG A 195 16.47 1.06 22.82
N LEU A 196 17.39 0.18 22.47
CA LEU A 196 18.31 -0.45 23.42
C LEU A 196 19.29 0.57 23.99
N VAL A 197 19.84 1.45 23.14
CA VAL A 197 20.71 2.56 23.57
C VAL A 197 19.94 3.49 24.49
N ARG A 198 18.71 3.89 24.13
CA ARG A 198 17.88 4.75 24.98
C ARG A 198 17.61 4.11 26.34
N GLY A 199 17.20 2.84 26.37
CA GLY A 199 16.99 2.12 27.62
C GLY A 199 18.28 1.86 28.44
N GLN A 200 19.47 1.95 27.85
CA GLN A 200 20.73 1.97 28.61
C GLN A 200 21.01 3.35 29.20
N VAL A 201 20.76 4.42 28.43
CA VAL A 201 20.89 5.80 28.91
C VAL A 201 19.91 6.07 30.05
N ASP A 202 18.63 5.76 29.88
CA ASP A 202 17.60 5.98 30.92
C ASP A 202 17.95 5.24 32.24
N ARG A 203 18.55 4.04 32.14
CA ARG A 203 19.02 3.30 33.31
C ARG A 203 20.22 3.96 33.99
N ALA A 204 21.19 4.44 33.20
CA ALA A 204 22.34 5.14 33.73
C ALA A 204 21.93 6.47 34.40
N GLU A 205 21.01 7.22 33.79
CA GLU A 205 20.43 8.44 34.36
C GLU A 205 19.71 8.15 35.68
N GLY A 206 18.87 7.11 35.73
CA GLY A 206 18.21 6.68 36.97
C GLY A 206 19.20 6.23 38.06
N GLU A 207 20.28 5.54 37.70
CA GLU A 207 21.35 5.19 38.65
C GLU A 207 22.07 6.43 39.20
N GLU A 208 22.31 7.45 38.37
CA GLU A 208 22.89 8.72 38.81
C GLU A 208 21.95 9.49 39.75
N GLU A 209 20.65 9.57 39.41
CA GLU A 209 19.63 10.20 40.26
C GLU A 209 19.50 9.50 41.62
N THR A 210 19.45 8.17 41.64
CA THR A 210 19.38 7.41 42.90
C THR A 210 20.63 7.62 43.76
N PHE A 211 21.81 7.73 43.14
CA PHE A 211 23.05 8.05 43.85
C PHE A 211 23.03 9.48 44.43
N ALA A 212 22.55 10.46 43.66
CA ALA A 212 22.39 11.84 44.11
C ALA A 212 21.43 11.94 45.30
N LEU A 213 20.25 11.30 45.19
CA LEU A 213 19.27 11.24 46.28
C LEU A 213 19.82 10.55 47.52
N ALA A 214 20.57 9.45 47.36
CA ALA A 214 21.20 8.75 48.48
C ALA A 214 22.19 9.67 49.24
N ARG A 215 22.96 10.48 48.49
CA ARG A 215 23.88 11.46 49.06
C ARG A 215 23.14 12.56 49.81
N GLU A 216 22.05 13.10 49.25
CA GLU A 216 21.21 14.10 49.92
C GLU A 216 20.56 13.54 51.20
N VAL A 217 19.99 12.34 51.14
CA VAL A 217 19.42 11.66 52.32
C VAL A 217 20.49 11.48 53.40
N GLN A 218 21.71 11.11 53.05
CA GLN A 218 22.80 10.99 54.00
C GLN A 218 23.17 12.34 54.63
N ALA A 219 23.20 13.41 53.84
CA ALA A 219 23.45 14.76 54.34
C ALA A 219 22.34 15.23 55.30
N LEU A 220 21.07 15.02 54.94
CA LEU A 220 19.92 15.33 55.80
C LEU A 220 19.94 14.51 57.11
N ARG A 221 20.32 13.23 57.04
CA ARG A 221 20.48 12.39 58.25
C ARG A 221 21.56 12.94 59.19
N ARG A 222 22.70 13.39 58.65
CA ARG A 222 23.77 14.02 59.45
C ARG A 222 23.27 15.33 60.07
N ALA A 223 22.64 16.20 59.28
CA ALA A 223 22.07 17.45 59.80
C ALA A 223 21.02 17.22 60.88
N ASN A 224 20.19 16.18 60.76
CA ASN A 224 19.20 15.81 61.78
C ASN A 224 19.88 15.30 63.06
N MET A 225 20.93 14.47 62.95
CA MET A 225 21.72 14.06 64.12
C MET A 225 22.36 15.27 64.82
N ASP A 226 22.94 16.21 64.07
CA ASP A 226 23.51 17.44 64.64
C ASP A 226 22.43 18.29 65.33
N ALA A 227 21.24 18.40 64.73
CA ALA A 227 20.10 19.10 65.34
C ALA A 227 19.61 18.41 66.61
N GLN A 228 19.53 17.07 66.63
CA GLN A 228 19.20 16.28 67.82
C GLN A 228 20.23 16.46 68.93
N GLN A 229 21.53 16.49 68.60
CA GLN A 229 22.59 16.77 69.56
C GLN A 229 22.46 18.18 70.14
N ARG A 230 22.25 19.20 69.30
CA ARG A 230 22.01 20.58 69.77
C ARG A 230 20.78 20.67 70.66
N LEU A 231 19.71 19.94 70.32
CA LEU A 231 18.50 19.89 71.11
C LEU A 231 18.73 19.17 72.45
N ALA A 232 19.52 18.11 72.49
CA ALA A 232 19.92 17.44 73.74
C ALA A 232 20.74 18.37 74.64
N VAL A 233 21.71 19.10 74.07
CA VAL A 233 22.48 20.12 74.81
C VAL A 233 21.56 21.22 75.34
N ALA A 234 20.68 21.77 74.49
CA ALA A 234 19.70 22.76 74.93
C ALA A 234 18.73 22.21 75.99
N GLN A 235 18.36 20.93 75.93
CA GLN A 235 17.55 20.27 76.96
C GLN A 235 18.33 20.07 78.26
N ASP A 236 19.62 19.75 78.21
CA ASP A 236 20.46 19.65 79.42
C ASP A 236 20.72 21.05 80.02
N GLU A 237 20.88 22.07 79.18
CA GLU A 237 20.90 23.49 79.59
C GLU A 237 19.56 23.89 80.22
N ILE A 238 18.43 23.56 79.59
CA ILE A 238 17.09 23.76 80.16
C ILE A 238 16.98 23.00 81.48
N ARG A 239 17.40 21.74 81.59
CA ARG A 239 17.38 20.99 82.86
C ARG A 239 18.28 21.62 83.92
N SER A 240 19.42 22.17 83.54
CA SER A 240 20.30 22.89 84.46
C SER A 240 19.65 24.20 84.92
N LEU A 241 19.02 24.92 84.00
CA LEU A 241 18.24 26.12 84.28
C LEU A 241 17.00 25.78 85.11
N GLU A 242 16.32 24.67 84.85
CA GLU A 242 15.21 24.12 85.62
C GLU A 242 15.66 23.67 87.01
N MET A 243 16.88 23.14 87.15
CA MET A 243 17.48 22.88 88.46
C MET A 243 17.76 24.19 89.19
N THR A 244 18.31 25.21 88.53
CA THR A 244 18.50 26.53 89.15
C THR A 244 17.16 27.23 89.41
N ILE A 245 16.14 26.99 88.58
CA ILE A 245 14.76 27.43 88.74
C ILE A 245 14.09 26.60 89.83
N ALA A 246 14.43 25.34 90.07
CA ALA A 246 13.92 24.50 91.16
C ALA A 246 14.62 24.83 92.48
N GLU A 247 15.90 25.19 92.45
CA GLU A 247 16.60 25.85 93.54
C GLU A 247 15.94 27.21 93.84
N ASN A 248 15.56 27.98 92.81
CA ASN A 248 14.79 29.22 92.95
C ASN A 248 13.30 29.00 93.30
N ASN A 249 12.67 27.92 92.88
CA ASN A 249 11.25 27.57 93.08
C ASN A 249 11.04 26.73 94.34
N SER A 250 12.11 26.27 94.98
CA SER A 250 12.08 26.00 96.43
C SER A 250 11.77 27.27 97.23
N ARG A 251 11.83 28.46 96.59
CA ARG A 251 11.30 29.73 97.12
C ARG A 251 9.91 30.11 96.59
N GLN A 252 9.31 29.37 95.67
CA GLN A 252 8.01 29.76 95.11
C GLN A 252 7.18 28.58 94.61
N SER A 253 6.10 28.39 95.36
CA SER A 253 5.01 27.43 95.23
C SER A 253 4.29 27.45 93.88
N SER A 254 3.72 26.30 93.51
CA SER A 254 2.40 26.09 92.88
C SER A 254 1.99 26.90 91.63
N LEU A 255 1.60 26.21 90.54
CA LEU A 255 0.23 26.24 89.94
C LEU A 255 0.16 25.45 88.62
N GLU A 256 -0.87 24.60 88.48
CA GLU A 256 -1.80 24.33 87.34
C GLU A 256 -1.30 24.43 85.87
N GLY A 257 -1.78 23.68 84.87
CA GLY A 257 -2.97 22.85 84.69
C GLY A 257 -3.47 22.95 83.22
N ILE A 258 -3.58 21.79 82.54
CA ILE A 258 -4.58 21.36 81.53
C ILE A 258 -4.96 22.24 80.31
N GLU A 259 -4.73 21.69 79.09
CA GLU A 259 -5.68 21.72 77.94
C GLU A 259 -5.24 20.69 76.86
N ASN A 260 -5.88 19.51 76.80
CA ASN A 260 -5.60 18.47 75.77
C ASN A 260 -6.83 17.60 75.54
N SER A 261 -7.71 17.97 74.60
CA SER A 261 -8.80 17.08 74.15
C SER A 261 -9.23 17.29 72.70
N THR A 262 -8.90 18.41 72.05
CA THR A 262 -9.38 18.71 70.68
C THR A 262 -8.44 18.22 69.58
N LYS A 263 -7.13 18.17 69.83
CA LYS A 263 -6.11 17.73 68.84
C LYS A 263 -6.11 16.23 68.58
N GLY A 264 -6.60 15.42 69.52
CA GLY A 264 -6.62 13.96 69.39
C GLY A 264 -7.62 13.45 68.35
N GLU A 265 -8.77 14.11 68.24
CA GLU A 265 -9.86 13.67 67.35
C GLU A 265 -9.61 14.02 65.87
N GLU A 266 -8.93 15.13 65.59
CA GLU A 266 -8.55 15.50 64.22
C GLU A 266 -7.46 14.61 63.66
N LEU A 267 -6.49 14.21 64.48
CA LEU A 267 -5.43 13.28 64.10
C LEU A 267 -5.99 11.90 63.76
N ALA A 268 -6.94 11.39 64.55
CA ALA A 268 -7.63 10.13 64.28
C ALA A 268 -8.37 10.16 62.93
N ARG A 269 -9.04 11.28 62.60
CA ARG A 269 -9.76 11.46 61.32
C ARG A 269 -8.84 11.58 60.10
N CYS A 270 -7.62 12.09 60.25
CA CYS A 270 -6.62 12.11 59.17
C CYS A 270 -6.04 10.72 58.90
N LEU A 271 -5.65 10.00 59.96
CA LEU A 271 -5.11 8.64 59.85
C LEU A 271 -6.11 7.66 59.19
N GLN A 272 -7.40 7.82 59.45
CA GLN A 272 -8.44 6.98 58.86
C GLN A 272 -8.62 7.22 57.36
N ARG A 273 -8.46 8.45 56.89
CA ARG A 273 -8.50 8.79 55.44
C ARG A 273 -7.28 8.28 54.69
N GLU A 274 -6.10 8.36 55.30
CA GLU A 274 -4.87 7.83 54.72
C GLU A 274 -4.88 6.30 54.63
N LEU A 275 -5.44 5.63 55.63
CA LEU A 275 -5.61 4.17 55.61
C LEU A 275 -6.50 3.70 54.45
N VAL A 276 -7.59 4.42 54.16
CA VAL A 276 -8.49 4.08 53.05
C VAL A 276 -7.80 4.31 51.70
N ARG A 277 -7.06 5.41 51.54
CA ARG A 277 -6.27 5.66 50.33
C ARG A 277 -5.20 4.59 50.10
N ALA A 278 -4.45 4.24 51.15
CA ALA A 278 -3.44 3.20 51.07
C ALA A 278 -4.02 1.83 50.70
N ARG A 279 -5.25 1.51 51.14
CA ARG A 279 -5.95 0.27 50.76
C ARG A 279 -6.42 0.26 49.31
N LEU A 280 -6.88 1.40 48.78
CA LEU A 280 -7.25 1.52 47.37
C LEU A 280 -6.03 1.42 46.47
N ASP A 281 -4.95 2.14 46.79
CA ASP A 281 -3.68 2.08 46.04
C ASP A 281 -3.07 0.67 46.06
N ALA A 282 -3.21 -0.06 47.18
CA ALA A 282 -2.76 -1.45 47.27
C ALA A 282 -3.61 -2.38 46.41
N ALA A 283 -4.93 -2.19 46.35
CA ALA A 283 -5.83 -2.99 45.52
C ALA A 283 -5.58 -2.75 44.02
N GLU A 284 -5.34 -1.51 43.60
CA GLU A 284 -5.00 -1.17 42.21
C GLU A 284 -3.68 -1.82 41.79
N LYS A 285 -2.65 -1.76 42.64
CA LYS A 285 -1.37 -2.43 42.39
C LYS A 285 -1.53 -3.94 42.25
N GLU A 286 -2.35 -4.56 43.10
CA GLU A 286 -2.59 -6.01 43.05
C GLU A 286 -3.34 -6.45 41.77
N VAL A 287 -4.19 -5.59 41.20
CA VAL A 287 -4.82 -5.86 39.89
C VAL A 287 -3.78 -5.79 38.77
N THR A 288 -2.94 -4.76 38.77
CA THR A 288 -1.87 -4.62 37.75
C THR A 288 -0.84 -5.76 37.83
N GLU A 289 -0.52 -6.23 39.04
CA GLU A 289 0.40 -7.35 39.24
C GLU A 289 -0.16 -8.66 38.66
N ARG A 290 -1.47 -8.91 38.83
CA ARG A 290 -2.16 -10.07 38.23
C ARG A 290 -2.18 -9.99 36.70
N GLU A 291 -2.43 -8.82 36.12
CA GLU A 291 -2.41 -8.61 34.67
C GLU A 291 -1.02 -8.83 34.08
N LEU A 292 0.02 -8.30 34.72
CA LEU A 292 1.41 -8.51 34.31
C LEU A 292 1.82 -9.99 34.44
N ALA A 293 1.41 -10.67 35.51
CA ALA A 293 1.67 -12.11 35.68
C ALA A 293 0.97 -12.97 34.62
N ALA A 294 -0.26 -12.62 34.23
CA ALA A 294 -0.96 -13.28 33.12
C ALA A 294 -0.22 -13.06 31.78
N ARG A 295 0.24 -11.83 31.52
CA ARG A 295 0.97 -11.51 30.30
C ARG A 295 2.33 -12.21 30.21
N ILE A 296 3.04 -12.34 31.34
CA ILE A 296 4.29 -13.09 31.41
C ILE A 296 4.03 -14.58 31.07
N ASN A 297 2.99 -15.18 31.64
CA ASN A 297 2.62 -16.57 31.34
C ASN A 297 2.26 -16.80 29.86
N GLU A 298 1.55 -15.86 29.22
CA GLU A 298 1.28 -15.91 27.77
C GLU A 298 2.58 -15.90 26.97
N LEU A 299 3.47 -14.95 27.25
CA LEU A 299 4.75 -14.81 26.55
C LEU A 299 5.67 -16.02 26.78
N GLU A 300 5.67 -16.61 27.97
CA GLU A 300 6.42 -17.84 28.26
C GLU A 300 5.89 -19.05 27.48
N ASN A 301 4.58 -19.17 27.32
CA ASN A 301 3.96 -20.24 26.54
C ASN A 301 4.24 -20.07 25.03
N GLU A 302 4.17 -18.85 24.50
CA GLU A 302 4.58 -18.54 23.13
C GLU A 302 6.07 -18.87 22.90
N ASN A 303 6.95 -18.51 23.85
CA ASN A 303 8.36 -18.85 23.77
C ASN A 303 8.61 -20.37 23.79
N LYS A 304 7.88 -21.12 24.61
CA LYS A 304 7.95 -22.60 24.64
C LYS A 304 7.52 -23.22 23.32
N MET A 305 6.47 -22.70 22.69
CA MET A 305 5.99 -23.16 21.38
C MET A 305 7.00 -22.87 20.27
N LEU A 306 7.55 -21.65 20.24
CA LEU A 306 8.59 -21.26 19.27
C LEU A 306 9.88 -22.08 19.42
N ARG A 307 10.28 -22.42 20.65
CA ARG A 307 11.45 -23.27 20.91
C ARG A 307 11.24 -24.71 20.41
N LYS A 308 10.06 -25.30 20.62
CA LYS A 308 9.73 -26.63 20.08
C LYS A 308 9.71 -26.63 18.54
N GLN A 309 9.12 -25.61 17.93
CA GLN A 309 8.98 -25.53 16.48
C GLN A 309 10.32 -25.28 15.75
N ARG A 310 11.29 -24.58 16.39
CA ARG A 310 12.60 -24.27 15.80
C ARG A 310 13.66 -25.36 15.96
N VAL A 311 13.64 -26.13 17.04
CA VAL A 311 14.75 -27.05 17.38
C VAL A 311 14.52 -28.45 16.81
N ASP A 312 13.31 -28.99 16.90
CA ASP A 312 13.06 -30.39 16.54
C ASP A 312 13.04 -30.62 15.01
N ASN A 313 12.47 -29.69 14.24
CA ASN A 313 12.36 -29.84 12.79
C ASN A 313 13.69 -29.63 12.05
N ASN A 314 14.60 -28.80 12.57
CA ASN A 314 15.86 -28.50 11.89
C ASN A 314 16.97 -29.49 12.26
N VAL A 315 17.05 -29.91 13.53
CA VAL A 315 18.13 -30.82 13.97
C VAL A 315 17.90 -32.23 13.46
N ALA A 316 16.68 -32.76 13.53
CA ALA A 316 16.36 -34.08 13.00
C ALA A 316 16.56 -34.13 11.47
N HIS A 317 16.12 -33.09 10.74
CA HIS A 317 16.31 -32.99 9.30
C HIS A 317 17.78 -32.93 8.89
N LEU A 318 18.60 -32.15 9.60
CA LEU A 318 20.04 -32.08 9.35
C LEU A 318 20.76 -33.40 9.70
N GLN A 319 20.26 -34.14 10.70
CA GLN A 319 20.79 -35.46 11.04
C GLN A 319 20.46 -36.51 9.96
N ASP A 320 19.23 -36.51 9.43
CA ASP A 320 18.82 -37.41 8.35
C ASP A 320 19.56 -37.12 7.04
N GLU A 321 19.76 -35.84 6.69
CA GLU A 321 20.55 -35.45 5.52
C GLU A 321 22.02 -35.86 5.67
N LEU A 322 22.59 -35.73 6.86
CA LEU A 322 23.97 -36.14 7.13
C LEU A 322 24.14 -37.66 7.02
N ILE A 323 23.17 -38.45 7.51
CA ILE A 323 23.18 -39.92 7.39
C ILE A 323 23.09 -40.32 5.90
N ALA A 324 22.20 -39.68 5.13
CA ALA A 324 22.05 -39.95 3.71
C ALA A 324 23.30 -39.58 2.87
N VAL A 325 24.00 -38.50 3.23
CA VAL A 325 25.28 -38.13 2.60
C VAL A 325 26.36 -39.17 2.92
N LYS A 326 26.48 -39.59 4.19
CA LYS A 326 27.48 -40.58 4.61
C LYS A 326 27.25 -41.95 3.97
N LEU A 327 26.01 -42.36 3.76
CA LEU A 327 25.69 -43.62 3.06
C LEU A 327 26.11 -43.56 1.58
N ARG A 328 25.81 -42.46 0.88
CA ARG A 328 26.25 -42.25 -0.51
C ARG A 328 27.76 -42.27 -0.66
N GLU A 329 28.49 -41.65 0.27
CA GLU A 329 29.96 -41.65 0.28
C GLU A 329 30.52 -43.07 0.49
N ALA A 330 29.91 -43.85 1.39
CA ALA A 330 30.32 -45.24 1.63
C ALA A 330 30.09 -46.15 0.42
N GLU A 331 28.94 -46.02 -0.25
CA GLU A 331 28.59 -46.77 -1.47
C GLU A 331 29.52 -46.40 -2.65
N ALA A 332 29.80 -45.11 -2.84
CA ALA A 332 30.76 -44.65 -3.84
C ALA A 332 32.17 -45.20 -3.58
N ASN A 333 32.61 -45.21 -2.31
CA ASN A 333 33.93 -45.75 -1.95
C ASN A 333 34.03 -47.27 -2.14
N LEU A 334 32.96 -48.03 -1.88
CA LEU A 334 32.91 -49.47 -2.14
C LEU A 334 32.96 -49.77 -3.64
N SER A 335 32.16 -49.08 -4.45
CA SER A 335 32.17 -49.26 -5.91
C SER A 335 33.52 -48.89 -6.55
N LEU A 336 34.18 -47.83 -6.07
CA LEU A 336 35.55 -47.49 -6.50
C LEU A 336 36.56 -48.58 -6.13
N LYS A 337 36.42 -49.20 -4.97
CA LYS A 337 37.30 -50.30 -4.54
C LYS A 337 37.12 -51.54 -5.42
N ASP A 338 35.89 -51.87 -5.78
CA ASP A 338 35.58 -52.98 -6.69
C ASP A 338 36.09 -52.72 -8.11
N LEU A 339 35.92 -51.50 -8.62
CA LEU A 339 36.47 -51.10 -9.91
C LEU A 339 38.00 -51.20 -9.93
N ARG A 340 38.68 -50.73 -8.89
CA ARG A 340 40.15 -50.87 -8.77
C ARG A 340 40.60 -52.33 -8.78
N LYS A 341 39.85 -53.21 -8.12
CA LYS A 341 40.13 -54.65 -8.12
C LYS A 341 39.95 -55.24 -9.51
N GLN A 342 38.86 -54.91 -10.21
CA GLN A 342 38.62 -55.37 -11.57
C GLN A 342 39.67 -54.89 -12.58
N VAL A 343 40.11 -53.63 -12.47
CA VAL A 343 41.19 -53.08 -13.31
C VAL A 343 42.52 -53.80 -13.04
N SER A 344 42.82 -54.13 -11.78
CA SER A 344 44.01 -54.91 -11.41
C SER A 344 43.96 -56.32 -12.01
N GLU A 345 42.83 -57.02 -11.87
CA GLU A 345 42.64 -58.37 -12.41
C GLU A 345 42.76 -58.39 -13.95
N LEU A 346 42.19 -57.39 -14.63
CA LEU A 346 42.30 -57.22 -16.08
C LEU A 346 43.73 -56.89 -16.51
N SER A 347 44.44 -56.03 -15.77
CA SER A 347 45.83 -55.68 -16.06
C SER A 347 46.75 -56.90 -15.94
N GLU A 348 46.56 -57.73 -14.90
CA GLU A 348 47.30 -58.98 -14.76
C GLU A 348 46.92 -60.02 -15.82
N ALA A 349 45.64 -60.13 -16.18
CA ALA A 349 45.19 -61.02 -17.24
C ALA A 349 45.78 -60.61 -18.61
N TRP A 350 45.86 -59.30 -18.86
CA TRP A 350 46.48 -58.74 -20.05
C TRP A 350 48.00 -58.96 -20.07
N GLN A 351 48.70 -58.77 -18.96
CA GLN A 351 50.14 -59.10 -18.86
C GLN A 351 50.41 -60.58 -19.10
N ARG A 352 49.56 -61.47 -18.55
CA ARG A 352 49.63 -62.93 -18.81
C ARG A 352 49.35 -63.25 -20.28
N HIS A 353 48.45 -62.52 -20.92
CA HIS A 353 48.13 -62.69 -22.34
C HIS A 353 49.27 -62.20 -23.24
N LEU A 354 49.85 -61.04 -22.94
CA LEU A 354 51.05 -60.52 -23.61
C LEU A 354 52.23 -61.48 -23.49
N GLN A 355 52.47 -62.07 -22.32
CA GLN A 355 53.53 -63.08 -22.15
C GLN A 355 53.27 -64.36 -22.97
N LYS A 356 52.01 -64.73 -23.19
CA LYS A 356 51.64 -65.87 -24.05
C LYS A 356 51.80 -65.52 -25.53
N LEU A 357 51.40 -64.32 -25.94
CA LEU A 357 51.60 -63.81 -27.29
C LEU A 357 53.09 -63.71 -27.65
N LEU A 358 53.91 -63.17 -26.74
CA LEU A 358 55.36 -63.09 -26.95
C LEU A 358 56.03 -64.47 -27.16
N ARG A 359 55.45 -65.52 -26.57
CA ARG A 359 55.88 -66.92 -26.77
C ARG A 359 55.30 -67.57 -28.03
N ALA A 360 54.19 -67.05 -28.55
CA ALA A 360 53.48 -67.58 -29.71
C ALA A 360 53.93 -66.96 -31.04
N TRP A 361 54.70 -65.85 -31.00
CA TRP A 361 55.20 -65.14 -32.20
C TRP A 361 56.28 -65.90 -32.98
N GLU A 362 56.57 -67.15 -32.63
CA GLU A 362 57.33 -68.07 -33.47
C GLU A 362 56.41 -68.78 -34.49
N GLY A 363 55.83 -68.00 -35.42
CA GLY A 363 55.53 -68.47 -36.79
C GLY A 363 54.06 -68.55 -37.27
N ARG A 364 53.85 -67.94 -38.46
CA ARG A 364 52.87 -68.22 -39.55
C ARG A 364 51.62 -67.32 -39.70
N GLY A 365 51.18 -67.20 -40.98
CA GLY A 365 50.09 -66.35 -41.49
C GLY A 365 48.78 -67.07 -41.84
N ASN A 366 47.83 -66.28 -42.34
CA ASN A 366 46.36 -66.50 -42.45
C ASN A 366 45.60 -66.57 -41.11
N ASP A 367 46.12 -67.28 -40.11
CA ASP A 367 45.60 -67.17 -38.73
C ASP A 367 45.71 -65.73 -38.21
N THR A 368 46.75 -64.99 -38.63
CA THR A 368 46.96 -63.58 -38.29
C THR A 368 45.80 -62.67 -38.70
N LYS A 369 45.12 -62.94 -39.82
CA LYS A 369 44.00 -62.10 -40.28
C LYS A 369 42.72 -62.35 -39.47
N LEU A 370 42.44 -63.63 -39.17
CA LEU A 370 41.32 -63.99 -38.29
C LEU A 370 41.56 -63.49 -36.86
N GLU A 371 42.81 -63.48 -36.40
CA GLU A 371 43.20 -62.90 -35.12
C GLU A 371 43.07 -61.37 -35.10
N GLU A 372 43.45 -60.67 -36.18
CA GLU A 372 43.24 -59.22 -36.34
C GLU A 372 41.74 -58.86 -36.34
N GLU A 373 40.91 -59.62 -37.04
CA GLU A 373 39.45 -59.44 -37.04
C GLU A 373 38.82 -59.75 -35.68
N LEU A 374 39.28 -60.81 -35.00
CA LEU A 374 38.85 -61.16 -33.65
C LEU A 374 39.25 -60.08 -32.63
N MET A 375 40.46 -59.54 -32.72
CA MET A 375 40.94 -58.44 -31.88
C MET A 375 40.13 -57.16 -32.13
N SER A 376 39.86 -56.84 -33.40
CA SER A 376 39.05 -55.68 -33.78
C SER A 376 37.59 -55.83 -33.33
N CYS A 377 37.03 -57.04 -33.33
CA CYS A 377 35.71 -57.32 -32.76
C CYS A 377 35.69 -57.20 -31.24
N ARG A 378 36.72 -57.69 -30.54
CA ARG A 378 36.84 -57.58 -29.08
C ARG A 378 37.03 -56.15 -28.60
N ILE A 379 37.81 -55.34 -29.31
CA ILE A 379 37.97 -53.91 -28.99
C ILE A 379 36.61 -53.22 -29.09
N ARG A 380 35.86 -53.45 -30.18
CA ARG A 380 34.50 -52.90 -30.35
C ARG A 380 33.51 -53.41 -29.30
N GLU A 381 33.61 -54.67 -28.88
CA GLU A 381 32.79 -55.22 -27.79
C GLU A 381 33.11 -54.54 -26.45
N VAL A 382 34.39 -54.34 -26.15
CA VAL A 382 34.83 -53.63 -24.93
C VAL A 382 34.38 -52.16 -24.96
N GLU A 383 34.52 -51.47 -26.09
CA GLU A 383 34.06 -50.09 -26.29
C GLU A 383 32.54 -49.99 -26.07
N ALA A 384 31.75 -50.86 -26.69
CA ALA A 384 30.30 -50.88 -26.50
C ALA A 384 29.89 -51.21 -25.05
N LEU A 385 30.62 -52.09 -24.37
CA LEU A 385 30.39 -52.40 -22.96
C LEU A 385 30.78 -51.25 -22.02
N THR A 386 31.82 -50.47 -22.35
CA THR A 386 32.16 -49.26 -21.60
C THR A 386 31.12 -48.17 -21.79
N GLU A 387 30.67 -47.94 -23.03
CA GLU A 387 29.58 -46.99 -23.33
C GLU A 387 28.28 -47.37 -22.62
N LEU A 388 27.91 -48.66 -22.62
CA LEU A 388 26.71 -49.14 -21.92
C LEU A 388 26.80 -48.88 -20.40
N LYS A 389 27.99 -49.03 -19.81
CA LYS A 389 28.21 -48.77 -18.38
C LYS A 389 28.14 -47.28 -18.07
N GLU A 390 28.73 -46.42 -18.91
CA GLU A 390 28.63 -44.96 -18.78
C GLU A 390 27.18 -44.49 -18.88
N LEU A 391 26.42 -45.04 -19.84
CA LEU A 391 25.00 -44.73 -19.98
C LEU A 391 24.17 -45.18 -18.78
N ARG A 392 24.46 -46.36 -18.19
CA ARG A 392 23.77 -46.81 -16.96
C ARG A 392 24.08 -45.96 -15.74
N LEU A 393 25.33 -45.51 -15.58
CA LEU A 393 25.69 -44.58 -14.51
C LEU A 393 24.94 -43.26 -14.69
N LYS A 394 24.90 -42.74 -15.91
CA LYS A 394 24.17 -41.51 -16.24
C LYS A 394 22.66 -41.65 -16.03
N GLU A 395 22.08 -42.80 -16.34
CA GLU A 395 20.67 -43.11 -16.07
C GLU A 395 20.37 -43.10 -14.56
N MET A 396 21.24 -43.70 -13.73
CA MET A 396 21.08 -43.67 -12.27
C MET A 396 21.25 -42.25 -11.69
N GLU A 397 22.22 -41.47 -12.18
CA GLU A 397 22.38 -40.06 -11.81
C GLU A 397 21.12 -39.25 -12.15
N LEU A 398 20.58 -39.42 -13.36
CA LEU A 398 19.36 -38.74 -13.76
C LEU A 398 18.14 -39.20 -12.95
N HIS A 399 18.01 -40.50 -12.67
CA HIS A 399 16.92 -41.02 -11.84
C HIS A 399 16.95 -40.42 -10.42
N THR A 400 18.13 -40.35 -9.81
CA THR A 400 18.30 -39.73 -8.48
C THR A 400 18.04 -38.23 -8.51
N GLN A 401 18.51 -37.52 -9.55
CA GLN A 401 18.21 -36.11 -9.74
C GLN A 401 16.70 -35.86 -9.87
N VAL A 402 15.99 -36.67 -10.66
CA VAL A 402 14.53 -36.61 -10.80
C VAL A 402 13.82 -36.88 -9.47
N GLN A 403 14.28 -37.87 -8.69
CA GLN A 403 13.70 -38.17 -7.37
C GLN A 403 13.90 -37.03 -6.37
N VAL A 404 15.08 -36.40 -6.34
CA VAL A 404 15.36 -35.24 -5.49
C VAL A 404 14.49 -34.05 -5.90
N SER A 405 14.43 -33.73 -7.20
CA SER A 405 13.57 -32.65 -7.70
C SER A 405 12.09 -32.90 -7.40
N THR A 406 11.63 -34.15 -7.51
CA THR A 406 10.24 -34.53 -7.18
C THR A 406 9.94 -34.34 -5.69
N ASN A 407 10.86 -34.72 -4.81
CA ASN A 407 10.69 -34.52 -3.37
C ASN A 407 10.74 -33.04 -2.99
N GLN A 408 11.60 -32.25 -3.64
CA GLN A 408 11.65 -30.81 -3.43
C GLN A 408 10.34 -30.13 -3.87
N LEU A 409 9.78 -30.53 -5.01
CA LEU A 409 8.47 -30.04 -5.47
C LEU A 409 7.35 -30.40 -4.48
N ARG A 410 7.33 -31.62 -3.96
CA ARG A 410 6.33 -32.03 -2.95
C ARG A 410 6.40 -31.18 -1.67
N ARG A 411 7.61 -30.86 -1.20
CA ARG A 411 7.79 -29.97 -0.03
C ARG A 411 7.31 -28.56 -0.31
N GLN A 412 7.63 -28.03 -1.49
CA GLN A 412 7.13 -26.71 -1.91
C GLN A 412 5.60 -26.70 -2.02
N ASP A 413 4.99 -27.78 -2.52
CA ASP A 413 3.52 -27.90 -2.59
C ASP A 413 2.87 -27.96 -1.21
N GLU A 414 3.52 -28.60 -0.23
CA GLU A 414 3.08 -28.63 1.17
C GLU A 414 3.21 -27.26 1.85
N GLU A 415 4.35 -26.59 1.71
CA GLU A 415 4.55 -25.22 2.21
C GLU A 415 3.55 -24.24 1.58
N LEU A 416 3.30 -24.35 0.27
CA LEU A 416 2.29 -23.54 -0.41
C LEU A 416 0.89 -23.83 0.11
N ARG A 417 0.58 -25.08 0.49
CA ARG A 417 -0.71 -25.45 1.09
C ARG A 417 -0.87 -24.81 2.47
N GLU A 418 0.14 -24.90 3.32
CA GLU A 418 0.14 -24.28 4.65
C GLU A 418 0.02 -22.75 4.57
N LEU A 419 0.74 -22.12 3.64
CA LEU A 419 0.66 -20.69 3.41
C LEU A 419 -0.74 -20.27 2.91
N ARG A 420 -1.38 -21.07 2.04
CA ARG A 420 -2.76 -20.82 1.59
C ARG A 420 -3.75 -20.93 2.74
N GLU A 421 -3.64 -21.94 3.59
CA GLU A 421 -4.50 -22.07 4.78
C GLU A 421 -4.31 -20.91 5.77
N SER A 422 -3.06 -20.48 5.99
CA SER A 422 -2.75 -19.31 6.81
C SER A 422 -3.35 -18.02 6.23
N LEU A 423 -3.26 -17.83 4.91
CA LEU A 423 -3.86 -16.70 4.20
C LEU A 423 -5.38 -16.71 4.32
N ASP A 424 -6.04 -17.85 4.12
CA ASP A 424 -7.49 -17.98 4.24
C ASP A 424 -7.96 -17.68 5.66
N ASN A 425 -7.24 -18.16 6.68
CA ASN A 425 -7.52 -17.84 8.08
C ASN A 425 -7.35 -16.34 8.36
N ALA A 426 -6.32 -15.69 7.81
CA ALA A 426 -6.11 -14.25 7.94
C ALA A 426 -7.23 -13.45 7.25
N LEU A 427 -7.64 -13.84 6.05
CA LEU A 427 -8.75 -13.22 5.32
C LEU A 427 -10.09 -13.37 6.05
N GLN A 428 -10.34 -14.52 6.67
CA GLN A 428 -11.53 -14.71 7.52
C GLN A 428 -11.51 -13.76 8.73
N ARG A 429 -10.36 -13.60 9.40
CA ARG A 429 -10.20 -12.64 10.50
C ARG A 429 -10.42 -11.19 10.03
N GLU A 430 -9.88 -10.82 8.88
CA GLU A 430 -10.08 -9.50 8.30
C GLU A 430 -11.56 -9.22 8.02
N ARG A 431 -12.28 -10.17 7.39
CA ARG A 431 -13.73 -10.06 7.14
C ARG A 431 -14.53 -9.90 8.44
N ALA A 432 -14.18 -10.65 9.48
CA ALA A 432 -14.83 -10.54 10.79
C ALA A 432 -14.60 -9.16 11.43
N LEU A 433 -13.37 -8.62 11.34
CA LEU A 433 -13.05 -7.28 11.83
C LEU A 433 -13.77 -6.19 11.02
N GLN A 434 -13.85 -6.31 9.70
CA GLN A 434 -14.61 -5.39 8.85
C GLN A 434 -16.11 -5.41 9.18
N SER A 435 -16.70 -6.56 9.48
CA SER A 435 -18.09 -6.65 9.95
C SER A 435 -18.28 -5.90 11.27
N ARG A 436 -17.39 -6.12 12.25
CA ARG A 436 -17.43 -5.40 13.53
C ARG A 436 -17.28 -3.90 13.34
N GLN A 437 -16.40 -3.46 12.44
CA GLN A 437 -16.22 -2.04 12.13
C GLN A 437 -17.51 -1.42 11.57
N ARG A 438 -18.19 -2.11 10.63
CA ARG A 438 -19.49 -1.65 10.10
C ARG A 438 -20.55 -1.56 11.20
N GLU A 439 -20.62 -2.55 12.08
CA GLU A 439 -21.54 -2.52 13.23
C GLU A 439 -21.28 -1.32 14.15
N PHE A 440 -20.02 -1.04 14.47
CA PHE A 440 -19.66 0.16 15.26
C PHE A 440 -20.01 1.46 14.53
N GLN A 441 -19.82 1.51 13.22
CA GLN A 441 -20.16 2.68 12.41
C GLN A 441 -21.67 2.93 12.35
N HIS A 442 -22.48 1.88 12.21
CA HIS A 442 -23.93 1.98 12.32
C HIS A 442 -24.36 2.49 13.70
N LYS A 443 -23.81 1.92 14.78
CA LYS A 443 -24.09 2.38 16.16
C LYS A 443 -23.71 3.85 16.36
N TYR A 444 -22.58 4.28 15.81
CA TYR A 444 -22.14 5.68 15.87
C TYR A 444 -23.12 6.61 15.16
N ASN A 445 -23.52 6.29 13.93
CA ASN A 445 -24.49 7.08 13.16
C ASN A 445 -25.85 7.16 13.86
N ASP A 446 -26.30 6.07 14.49
CA ASP A 446 -27.53 6.04 15.28
C ASP A 446 -27.43 6.97 16.50
N LEU A 447 -26.31 6.95 17.22
CA LEU A 447 -26.07 7.86 18.35
C LEU A 447 -25.98 9.32 17.90
N GLU A 448 -25.32 9.58 16.78
CA GLU A 448 -25.20 10.93 16.22
C GLU A 448 -26.57 11.49 15.80
N SER A 449 -27.41 10.66 15.15
CA SER A 449 -28.77 11.06 14.76
C SER A 449 -29.66 11.33 15.98
N LYS A 450 -29.56 10.51 17.03
CA LYS A 450 -30.25 10.74 18.32
C LYS A 450 -29.80 12.05 18.96
N ALA A 451 -28.50 12.31 19.04
CA ALA A 451 -27.97 13.54 19.60
C ALA A 451 -28.43 14.79 18.82
N LYS A 452 -28.47 14.70 17.48
CA LYS A 452 -29.01 15.78 16.61
C LYS A 452 -30.50 16.01 16.85
N TYR A 453 -31.28 14.93 16.97
CA TYR A 453 -32.71 15.02 17.26
C TYR A 453 -32.98 15.65 18.63
N GLU A 454 -32.26 15.23 19.67
CA GLU A 454 -32.37 15.79 21.02
C GLU A 454 -32.02 17.29 21.04
N SER A 455 -30.95 17.69 20.35
CA SER A 455 -30.56 19.09 20.19
C SER A 455 -31.64 19.92 19.46
N MET A 456 -32.19 19.39 18.36
CA MET A 456 -33.29 20.03 17.64
C MET A 456 -34.54 20.18 18.51
N GLN A 457 -34.89 19.15 19.29
CA GLN A 457 -36.02 19.19 20.20
C GLN A 457 -35.83 20.21 21.33
N ALA A 458 -34.60 20.35 21.85
CA ALA A 458 -34.27 21.39 22.82
C ALA A 458 -34.42 22.79 22.21
N ASN A 459 -33.96 22.99 20.97
CA ASN A 459 -34.11 24.27 20.27
C ASN A 459 -35.59 24.62 20.00
N ILE A 460 -36.42 23.65 19.62
CA ILE A 460 -37.86 23.86 19.43
C ILE A 460 -38.50 24.29 20.76
N LYS A 461 -38.23 23.58 21.86
CA LYS A 461 -38.74 23.96 23.19
C LYS A 461 -38.29 25.37 23.60
N ASN A 462 -37.04 25.72 23.35
CA ASN A 462 -36.54 27.07 23.64
C ASN A 462 -37.25 28.13 22.79
N MET A 463 -37.54 27.83 21.53
CA MET A 463 -38.30 28.71 20.64
C MET A 463 -39.75 28.88 21.11
N GLU A 464 -40.41 27.79 21.52
CA GLU A 464 -41.78 27.83 22.08
C GLU A 464 -41.83 28.68 23.35
N VAL A 465 -40.84 28.52 24.25
CA VAL A 465 -40.73 29.35 25.46
C VAL A 465 -40.50 30.82 25.08
N ALA A 466 -39.62 31.11 24.12
CA ALA A 466 -39.36 32.47 23.66
C ALA A 466 -40.62 33.10 23.01
N GLN A 467 -41.38 32.33 22.22
CA GLN A 467 -42.66 32.76 21.67
C GLN A 467 -43.67 33.07 22.76
N ARG A 468 -43.78 32.20 23.79
CA ARG A 468 -44.69 32.45 24.91
C ARG A 468 -44.31 33.67 25.72
N ILE A 469 -43.01 33.93 25.90
CA ILE A 469 -42.52 35.15 26.52
C ILE A 469 -42.94 36.37 25.69
N ALA A 470 -42.74 36.35 24.37
CA ALA A 470 -43.13 37.45 23.49
C ALA A 470 -44.65 37.72 23.50
N GLU A 471 -45.47 36.67 23.55
CA GLU A 471 -46.94 36.80 23.71
C GLU A 471 -47.30 37.48 25.03
N LEU A 472 -46.69 37.05 26.14
CA LEU A 472 -46.92 37.65 27.46
C LEU A 472 -46.42 39.09 27.51
N GLU A 473 -45.29 39.42 26.87
CA GLU A 473 -44.79 40.79 26.74
C GLU A 473 -45.77 41.68 25.97
N ASN A 474 -46.37 41.16 24.89
CA ASN A 474 -47.41 41.85 24.14
C ASN A 474 -48.67 42.07 24.99
N GLU A 475 -49.17 41.04 25.68
CA GLU A 475 -50.32 41.18 26.60
C GLU A 475 -50.02 42.23 27.69
N VAL A 476 -48.83 42.18 28.30
CA VAL A 476 -48.40 43.17 29.30
C VAL A 476 -48.38 44.57 28.70
N SER A 477 -47.92 44.74 27.45
CA SER A 477 -47.93 46.02 26.75
C SER A 477 -49.36 46.52 26.46
N GLU A 478 -50.29 45.62 26.08
CA GLU A 478 -51.70 45.95 25.87
C GLU A 478 -52.37 46.37 27.18
N TYR A 479 -52.12 45.66 28.29
CA TYR A 479 -52.63 46.05 29.60
C TYR A 479 -52.04 47.38 30.09
N LYS A 480 -50.75 47.64 29.82
CA LYS A 480 -50.12 48.94 30.10
C LYS A 480 -50.82 50.06 29.32
N LEU A 481 -51.02 49.88 28.02
CA LEU A 481 -51.72 50.85 27.19
C LEU A 481 -53.16 51.08 27.67
N LYS A 482 -53.89 50.00 28.00
CA LYS A 482 -55.25 50.10 28.53
C LYS A 482 -55.30 50.84 29.86
N ASN A 483 -54.32 50.61 30.74
CA ASN A 483 -54.21 51.36 31.99
C ASN A 483 -53.91 52.84 31.76
N GLU A 484 -53.03 53.17 30.81
CA GLU A 484 -52.78 54.56 30.40
C GLU A 484 -54.04 55.22 29.83
N VAL A 485 -54.80 54.52 28.98
CA VAL A 485 -56.09 55.01 28.46
C VAL A 485 -57.09 55.23 29.61
N MET A 486 -57.27 54.28 30.52
CA MET A 486 -58.16 54.46 31.67
C MET A 486 -57.71 55.60 32.59
N ALA A 487 -56.40 55.80 32.76
CA ALA A 487 -55.86 56.94 33.51
C ALA A 487 -56.21 58.26 32.84
N THR A 488 -55.99 58.37 31.52
CA THR A 488 -56.36 59.57 30.74
C THR A 488 -57.87 59.82 30.69
N GLU A 489 -58.69 58.77 30.61
CA GLU A 489 -60.16 58.88 30.74
C GLU A 489 -60.58 59.36 32.15
N GLY A 490 -59.88 58.88 33.19
CA GLY A 490 -60.08 59.35 34.57
C GLY A 490 -59.73 60.83 34.73
N GLU A 491 -58.63 61.28 34.14
CA GLU A 491 -58.25 62.70 34.08
C GLU A 491 -59.30 63.53 33.32
N LEU A 492 -59.79 63.02 32.19
CA LEU A 492 -60.85 63.69 31.41
C LEU A 492 -62.17 63.76 32.17
N ARG A 493 -62.55 62.72 32.93
CA ARG A 493 -63.74 62.75 33.80
C ARG A 493 -63.61 63.77 34.91
N ASN A 494 -62.44 63.82 35.57
CA ASN A 494 -62.18 64.83 36.61
C ASN A 494 -62.25 66.26 36.03
N ASN A 495 -61.72 66.45 34.82
CA ASN A 495 -61.83 67.74 34.13
C ASN A 495 -63.27 68.06 33.72
N MET A 496 -64.05 67.07 33.29
CA MET A 496 -65.48 67.25 33.00
C MET A 496 -66.28 67.61 34.24
N ASP A 497 -66.01 67.00 35.40
CA ASP A 497 -66.67 67.36 36.65
C ASP A 497 -66.32 68.81 37.06
N SER A 498 -65.05 69.21 36.89
CA SER A 498 -64.62 70.62 37.06
C SER A 498 -65.33 71.57 36.09
N ASP A 499 -65.42 71.21 34.80
CA ASP A 499 -66.12 72.02 33.80
C ASP A 499 -67.63 72.06 34.06
N THR A 500 -68.21 70.98 34.59
CA THR A 500 -69.62 70.90 34.97
C THR A 500 -69.92 71.78 36.18
N GLU A 501 -69.04 71.82 37.18
CA GLU A 501 -69.14 72.76 38.30
C GLU A 501 -69.01 74.22 37.84
N ARG A 502 -68.09 74.50 36.92
CA ARG A 502 -67.89 75.85 36.35
C ARG A 502 -69.08 76.30 35.49
N VAL A 503 -69.70 75.38 34.75
CA VAL A 503 -70.97 75.63 34.04
C VAL A 503 -72.10 75.88 35.02
N ARG A 504 -72.17 75.15 36.14
CA ARG A 504 -73.17 75.38 37.19
C ARG A 504 -73.01 76.75 37.84
N GLU A 505 -71.80 77.18 38.17
CA GLU A 505 -71.52 78.53 38.69
C GLU A 505 -71.93 79.62 37.69
N MET A 506 -71.61 79.44 36.40
CA MET A 506 -72.03 80.38 35.34
C MET A 506 -73.56 80.43 35.19
N GLN A 507 -74.25 79.28 35.32
CA GLN A 507 -75.71 79.23 35.32
C GLN A 507 -76.30 79.96 36.53
N GLU A 508 -75.70 79.82 37.70
CA GLU A 508 -76.12 80.49 38.94
C GLU A 508 -75.94 82.01 38.81
N GLN A 509 -74.80 82.48 38.28
CA GLN A 509 -74.58 83.89 37.93
C GLN A 509 -75.59 84.40 36.89
N MET A 510 -75.95 83.59 35.90
CA MET A 510 -76.99 83.91 34.93
C MET A 510 -78.37 84.03 35.58
N THR A 511 -78.70 83.18 36.55
CA THR A 511 -79.96 83.30 37.31
C THR A 511 -79.99 84.56 38.18
N GLU A 512 -78.85 84.93 38.76
CA GLU A 512 -78.71 86.12 39.59
C GLU A 512 -78.82 87.41 38.75
N LEU A 513 -78.17 87.45 37.58
CA LEU A 513 -78.32 88.53 36.60
C LEU A 513 -79.74 88.61 36.04
N LYS A 514 -80.40 87.48 35.77
CA LYS A 514 -81.81 87.46 35.37
C LYS A 514 -82.73 87.98 36.47
N ALA A 515 -82.47 87.67 37.74
CA ALA A 515 -83.20 88.23 38.87
C ALA A 515 -82.97 89.73 39.01
N GLU A 516 -81.75 90.22 38.74
CA GLU A 516 -81.42 91.64 38.72
C GLU A 516 -82.12 92.37 37.56
N ILE A 517 -82.16 91.77 36.37
CA ILE A 517 -82.93 92.28 35.23
C ILE A 517 -84.42 92.31 35.59
N MET A 518 -84.98 91.26 36.20
CA MET A 518 -86.38 91.27 36.64
C MET A 518 -86.64 92.35 37.71
N ARG A 519 -85.70 92.62 38.62
CA ARG A 519 -85.82 93.74 39.57
C ARG A 519 -85.81 95.09 38.85
N LEU A 520 -84.91 95.28 37.89
CA LEU A 520 -84.80 96.49 37.08
C LEU A 520 -86.01 96.67 36.15
N GLU A 521 -86.53 95.61 35.56
CA GLU A 521 -87.74 95.58 34.76
C GLU A 521 -88.99 95.84 35.61
N ALA A 522 -89.06 95.28 36.83
CA ALA A 522 -90.13 95.57 37.78
C ALA A 522 -90.06 97.01 38.31
N TRP A 523 -88.86 97.58 38.45
CA TRP A 523 -88.66 98.99 38.79
C TRP A 523 -89.08 99.90 37.62
N LYS A 524 -88.68 99.54 36.39
CA LYS A 524 -89.04 100.24 35.15
C LYS A 524 -90.55 100.16 34.87
N ALA A 525 -91.19 99.02 35.14
CA ALA A 525 -92.63 98.82 35.01
C ALA A 525 -93.42 99.62 36.06
N ARG A 526 -92.89 99.76 37.29
CA ARG A 526 -93.46 100.65 38.32
C ARG A 526 -93.27 102.13 38.00
N ALA A 527 -92.21 102.50 37.28
CA ALA A 527 -91.92 103.89 36.91
C ALA A 527 -92.73 104.40 35.70
N MET A 528 -93.33 103.55 34.86
CA MET A 528 -93.90 103.99 33.57
C MET A 528 -95.32 103.51 33.21
N GLY A 529 -96.06 102.82 34.09
CA GLY A 529 -97.51 102.66 33.99
C GLY A 529 -98.09 102.36 32.58
N LEU A 530 -97.70 101.24 31.95
CA LEU A 530 -98.31 100.69 30.71
C LEU A 530 -98.11 99.15 30.64
N THR A 531 -99.12 98.43 30.11
CA THR A 531 -99.26 96.96 29.98
C THR A 531 -98.62 96.37 28.71
N LEU A 532 -98.10 95.12 28.72
CA LEU A 532 -98.17 94.23 27.53
C LEU A 532 -97.81 92.74 27.76
N SER A 533 -98.51 91.91 26.98
CA SER A 533 -98.39 90.48 26.66
C SER A 533 -97.35 90.14 25.57
N ARG A 534 -96.81 88.89 25.54
CA ARG A 534 -96.85 87.91 24.41
C ARG A 534 -95.59 87.00 24.26
N SER A 535 -95.91 85.76 23.84
CA SER A 535 -95.18 84.54 23.39
C SER A 535 -94.02 84.65 22.38
N ILE A 536 -93.22 83.57 22.20
CA ILE A 536 -92.95 82.84 20.91
C ILE A 536 -91.97 81.64 21.07
N SER A 537 -92.08 80.66 20.16
CA SER A 537 -91.40 79.35 20.01
C SER A 537 -90.27 79.36 18.95
N VAL A 538 -89.53 78.24 18.72
CA VAL A 538 -89.11 77.64 17.40
C VAL A 538 -88.03 76.52 17.56
N GLU A 539 -88.03 75.56 16.62
CA GLU A 539 -87.28 74.29 16.44
C GLU A 539 -85.99 74.38 15.55
N ASP A 540 -85.23 73.25 15.50
CA ASP A 540 -84.65 72.51 14.31
C ASP A 540 -83.12 72.30 14.05
N ASP A 541 -82.85 71.14 13.37
CA ASP A 541 -81.69 70.62 12.56
C ASP A 541 -80.54 69.77 13.18
N LEU A 542 -79.80 68.90 12.45
CA LEU A 542 -80.01 67.68 11.61
C LEU A 542 -78.60 67.12 11.17
N GLU A 543 -78.49 65.79 11.03
CA GLU A 543 -77.69 64.93 10.12
C GLU A 543 -76.40 65.42 9.38
N GLU A 544 -75.22 64.84 9.70
CA GLU A 544 -74.09 64.52 8.77
C GLU A 544 -73.06 63.56 9.44
N ASP A 545 -73.06 62.24 9.18
CA ASP A 545 -71.87 61.41 9.55
C ASP A 545 -71.67 60.08 8.78
N ASP A 546 -72.63 59.63 7.96
CA ASP A 546 -72.56 58.30 7.32
C ASP A 546 -71.64 58.17 6.09
N LYS A 547 -70.83 59.19 5.76
CA LYS A 547 -70.04 59.25 4.51
C LYS A 547 -68.59 58.76 4.62
N LEU A 548 -68.06 58.49 5.81
CA LEU A 548 -66.62 58.20 6.01
C LEU A 548 -66.26 56.70 6.07
N ARG A 549 -67.24 55.78 6.03
CA ARG A 549 -66.99 54.33 6.20
C ARG A 549 -66.56 53.55 4.94
N LEU A 550 -66.45 54.18 3.77
CA LEU A 550 -66.29 53.47 2.48
C LEU A 550 -64.90 53.52 1.84
N THR A 551 -63.92 54.25 2.39
CA THR A 551 -62.62 54.47 1.75
C THR A 551 -61.47 53.57 2.24
N LEU A 552 -61.58 52.93 3.41
CA LEU A 552 -60.46 52.20 4.03
C LEU A 552 -60.31 50.72 3.63
N ARG A 553 -61.20 50.18 2.77
CA ARG A 553 -61.23 48.73 2.46
C ARG A 553 -60.52 48.32 1.17
N ARG A 554 -59.88 49.26 0.45
CA ARG A 554 -59.37 49.02 -0.92
C ARG A 554 -57.85 48.95 -1.09
N GLU A 555 -57.04 49.17 -0.05
CA GLU A 555 -55.59 49.36 -0.23
C GLU A 555 -54.67 48.29 0.40
N SER A 556 -55.18 47.22 1.03
CA SER A 556 -54.31 46.18 1.64
C SER A 556 -54.25 44.84 0.88
N SER A 557 -54.98 44.68 -0.23
CA SER A 557 -55.05 43.42 -0.99
C SER A 557 -54.01 43.27 -2.12
N THR A 558 -52.96 44.08 -2.17
CA THR A 558 -52.00 44.13 -3.31
C THR A 558 -50.56 43.72 -3.01
N SER A 559 -50.28 43.00 -1.90
CA SER A 559 -48.89 42.66 -1.52
C SER A 559 -48.59 41.15 -1.38
N LEU A 560 -49.27 40.29 -2.13
CA LEU A 560 -49.00 38.84 -2.17
C LEU A 560 -48.96 38.36 -3.62
N ASP A 561 -47.84 38.58 -4.29
CA ASP A 561 -47.35 37.76 -5.40
C ASP A 561 -45.96 38.26 -5.80
N LEU A 562 -44.92 37.44 -5.56
CA LEU A 562 -43.59 37.39 -6.22
C LEU A 562 -42.55 36.83 -5.24
N ASN A 563 -42.33 35.51 -5.26
CA ASN A 563 -41.01 34.87 -5.20
C ASN A 563 -41.15 33.34 -5.17
N LYS A 564 -41.09 32.74 -6.36
CA LYS A 564 -40.71 31.34 -6.60
C LYS A 564 -39.75 31.32 -7.79
N THR A 565 -38.46 31.10 -7.50
CA THR A 565 -37.50 30.30 -8.29
C THR A 565 -36.35 29.95 -7.37
#